data_AF-A0A397E258-F1
#
_entry.id   AF-A0A397E258-F1
#
_cell.length_a   1.000
_cell.length_b   1.000
_cell.length_c   1.000
_cell.angle_alpha   90.00
_cell.angle_beta   90.00
_cell.angle_gamma   90.00
#
_symmetry.space_group_name_H-M   'P 1'
#
loop_
_entity.id
_entity.type
_entity.pdbx_description
1 polymer ?
#
loop_
_entity_poly.entity_id
_entity_poly.type
_entity_poly.pdbx_seq_one_letter_code
_entity_poly.pdbx_strand_id
1 'polypeptide(L)'
;MAWMDARVWALYLRQLLKPKVREPSVLLLDNFDTHVSKEGLKIARRIMPPFKRHLRNLWLEEELIEGDDSEDGRQYTQDTTFKDVRVQLMKAFEDLTPSSIKGCIHKADRQLNKLAAYNKEQHEGDASDSDSDCSDNSSSSNDSSSSESVM
;
A
#
# COMPACT_ATOMS: atom_id res chain seq x y z
N MET A 1 26.86 15.29 -0.85
CA MET A 1 25.90 14.18 -0.64
C MET A 1 24.79 14.32 -1.67
N ALA A 2 24.58 13.28 -2.48
CA ALA A 2 23.46 13.24 -3.42
C ALA A 2 22.24 12.70 -2.66
N TRP A 3 21.23 13.55 -2.43
CA TRP A 3 20.00 13.19 -1.73
C TRP A 3 18.80 13.49 -2.65
N MET A 4 17.75 12.66 -2.58
CA MET A 4 16.51 12.88 -3.33
C MET A 4 15.72 14.06 -2.71
N ASP A 5 16.09 15.28 -3.09
CA ASP A 5 15.39 16.52 -2.72
C ASP A 5 14.23 16.83 -3.70
N ALA A 6 13.43 17.86 -3.39
CA ALA A 6 12.29 18.25 -4.23
C ALA A 6 12.70 18.63 -5.67
N ARG A 7 13.93 19.13 -5.88
CA ARG A 7 14.43 19.50 -7.21
C ARG A 7 14.80 18.25 -8.00
N VAL A 8 15.53 17.32 -7.37
CA VAL A 8 15.91 16.04 -7.99
C VAL A 8 14.66 15.23 -8.32
N TRP A 9 13.67 15.23 -7.43
CA TRP A 9 12.39 14.57 -7.68
C TRP A 9 11.64 15.16 -8.88
N ALA A 10 11.57 16.49 -8.98
CA ALA A 10 10.94 17.16 -10.11
C ALA A 10 11.65 16.86 -11.45
N LEU A 11 12.98 16.80 -11.45
CA LEU A 11 13.78 16.43 -12.62
C LEU A 11 13.52 14.99 -13.03
N TYR A 12 13.56 14.05 -12.07
CA TYR A 12 13.29 12.64 -12.31
C TYR A 12 11.91 12.43 -12.96
N LEU A 13 10.86 13.00 -12.36
CA LEU A 13 9.50 12.88 -12.89
C LEU A 13 9.37 13.45 -14.29
N ARG A 14 9.94 14.63 -14.54
CA ARG A 14 9.78 15.35 -15.80
C ARG A 14 10.58 14.74 -16.94
N GLN A 15 11.83 14.38 -16.68
CA GLN A 15 12.79 14.03 -17.72
C GLN A 15 12.95 12.51 -17.91
N LEU A 16 12.77 11.72 -16.85
CA LEU A 16 13.02 10.28 -16.89
C LEU A 16 11.73 9.47 -16.89
N LEU A 17 10.83 9.76 -15.94
CA LEU A 17 9.64 8.93 -15.75
C LEU A 17 8.54 9.22 -16.78
N LYS A 18 8.13 10.48 -16.93
CA LYS A 18 7.02 10.87 -17.80
C LYS A 18 7.14 10.35 -19.25
N PRO A 19 8.32 10.38 -19.90
CA PRO A 19 8.45 9.86 -21.27
C PRO A 19 8.33 8.34 -21.41
N LYS A 20 8.43 7.59 -20.30
CA LYS A 20 8.52 6.11 -20.30
C LYS A 20 7.23 5.42 -19.87
N VAL A 21 6.25 6.17 -19.36
CA VAL A 21 5.01 5.62 -18.82
C VAL A 21 3.82 5.98 -19.72
N ARG A 22 2.90 5.03 -19.92
CA ARG A 22 1.66 5.21 -20.71
C ARG A 22 0.43 5.17 -19.82
N GLU A 23 -0.64 5.84 -20.20
CA GLU A 23 -1.90 5.80 -19.44
C GLU A 23 -2.73 4.56 -19.78
N PRO A 24 -3.48 4.00 -18.82
CA PRO A 24 -3.49 4.31 -17.37
C PRO A 24 -2.36 3.57 -16.63
N SER A 25 -1.59 4.28 -15.79
CA SER A 25 -0.54 3.68 -14.94
C SER A 25 -0.65 4.15 -13.49
N VAL A 26 -0.20 3.29 -12.56
CA VAL A 26 -0.14 3.55 -11.12
C VAL A 26 1.33 3.64 -10.70
N LEU A 27 1.66 4.59 -9.81
CA LEU A 27 2.99 4.72 -9.22
C LEU A 27 2.97 4.16 -7.81
N LEU A 28 3.85 3.20 -7.54
CA LEU A 28 4.14 2.70 -6.21
C LEU A 28 5.51 3.24 -5.79
N LEU A 29 5.56 3.95 -4.66
CA LEU A 29 6.76 4.62 -4.15
C LEU A 29 6.90 4.31 -2.66
N ASP A 30 8.11 4.41 -2.15
CA ASP A 30 8.38 4.40 -0.71
C ASP A 30 7.84 5.68 -0.02
N ASN A 31 8.00 5.74 1.31
CA ASN A 31 7.52 6.85 2.14
C ASN A 31 8.59 7.93 2.39
N PHE A 32 9.54 8.14 1.49
CA PHE A 32 10.46 9.28 1.64
C PHE A 32 9.70 10.61 1.66
N ASP A 33 10.16 11.55 2.49
CA ASP A 33 9.51 12.86 2.67
C ASP A 33 9.26 13.59 1.35
N THR A 34 10.15 13.46 0.36
CA THR A 34 10.00 14.11 -0.94
C THR A 34 8.94 13.47 -1.83
N HIS A 35 8.51 12.24 -1.54
CA HIS A 35 7.41 11.56 -2.23
C HIS A 35 6.06 11.85 -1.57
N VAL A 36 6.01 11.90 -0.24
CA VAL A 36 4.74 12.00 0.53
C VAL A 36 4.43 13.40 1.07
N SER A 37 5.40 14.30 1.10
CA SER A 37 5.15 15.70 1.48
C SER A 37 4.13 16.37 0.56
N LYS A 38 3.43 17.37 1.10
CA LYS A 38 2.47 18.19 0.32
C LYS A 38 3.12 18.77 -0.95
N GLU A 39 4.37 19.19 -0.86
CA GLU A 39 5.11 19.76 -1.99
C GLU A 39 5.52 18.69 -3.00
N GLY A 40 6.00 17.54 -2.55
CA GLY A 40 6.29 16.38 -3.40
C GLY A 40 5.07 15.90 -4.19
N LEU A 41 3.94 15.75 -3.51
CA LEU A 41 2.64 15.44 -4.12
C LEU A 41 2.20 16.52 -5.12
N LYS A 42 2.39 17.81 -4.81
CA LYS A 42 2.06 18.92 -5.72
C LYS A 42 2.90 18.87 -6.99
N ILE A 43 4.20 18.60 -6.87
CA ILE A 43 5.12 18.42 -8.01
C ILE A 43 4.68 17.23 -8.87
N ALA A 44 4.42 16.07 -8.25
CA ALA A 44 3.96 14.88 -8.95
C ALA A 44 2.65 15.12 -9.70
N ARG A 45 1.64 15.70 -9.02
CA ARG A 45 0.34 16.03 -9.61
C ARG A 45 0.44 17.00 -10.78
N ARG A 46 1.38 17.95 -10.73
CA ARG A 46 1.60 18.93 -11.80
C ARG A 46 2.29 18.31 -13.02
N ILE A 47 3.25 17.42 -12.81
CA ILE A 47 4.06 16.83 -13.89
C ILE A 47 3.36 15.64 -14.54
N MET A 48 2.63 14.86 -13.74
CA MET A 48 1.91 13.64 -14.12
C MET A 48 0.37 13.77 -13.99
N PRO A 49 -0.31 14.81 -14.53
CA PRO A 49 -1.74 15.04 -14.31
C PRO A 49 -2.71 13.88 -14.60
N PRO A 50 -2.55 13.11 -15.70
CA PRO A 50 -3.53 12.08 -16.07
C PRO A 50 -3.33 10.74 -15.34
N PHE A 51 -2.20 10.57 -14.65
CA PHE A 51 -1.86 9.36 -13.90
C PHE A 51 -2.41 9.47 -12.47
N LYS A 52 -3.73 9.30 -12.29
CA LYS A 52 -4.34 9.27 -10.95
C LYS A 52 -5.38 8.17 -10.78
N ARG A 53 -5.05 7.20 -9.92
CA ARG A 53 -5.86 6.82 -8.76
C ARG A 53 -5.03 5.96 -7.80
N HIS A 54 -5.11 6.33 -6.51
CA HIS A 54 -4.57 5.65 -5.33
C HIS A 54 -3.05 5.50 -5.21
N LEU A 55 -2.41 6.54 -4.65
CA LEU A 55 -1.18 6.38 -3.87
C LEU A 55 -1.59 5.98 -2.45
N ARG A 56 -1.51 4.68 -2.14
CA ARG A 56 -1.68 4.16 -0.77
C ARG A 56 -0.35 3.65 -0.27
N ASN A 57 -0.09 3.93 1.00
CA ASN A 57 1.04 3.41 1.76
C ASN A 57 0.85 1.89 1.92
N LEU A 58 1.72 1.10 1.31
CA LEU A 58 1.92 -0.29 1.66
C LEU A 58 3.36 -0.41 2.16
N TRP A 59 3.52 -0.18 3.46
CA TRP A 59 4.64 -0.71 4.21
C TRP A 59 4.26 -2.13 4.59
N LEU A 60 4.98 -3.12 4.07
CA LEU A 60 5.07 -4.42 4.71
C LEU A 60 6.54 -4.81 4.71
N GLU A 61 6.93 -5.36 5.84
CA GLU A 61 8.29 -5.66 6.27
C GLU A 61 9.17 -6.27 5.17
N GLU A 62 10.40 -5.78 5.07
CA GLU A 62 11.48 -6.51 4.41
C GLU A 62 11.85 -7.72 5.27
N GLU A 63 11.06 -8.78 5.17
CA GLU A 63 11.53 -10.12 5.48
C GLU A 63 10.82 -11.09 4.53
N LEU A 64 11.58 -11.97 3.89
CA LEU A 64 11.11 -13.04 2.98
C LEU A 64 10.83 -12.62 1.52
N ILE A 65 11.83 -12.01 0.87
CA ILE A 65 12.20 -12.52 -0.45
C ILE A 65 13.34 -13.49 -0.20
N GLU A 66 13.00 -14.76 -0.04
CA GLU A 66 13.95 -15.83 -0.33
C GLU A 66 14.33 -15.62 -1.79
N GLY A 67 15.51 -15.02 -1.97
CA GLY A 67 16.15 -14.93 -3.27
C GLY A 67 16.36 -16.36 -3.72
N ASP A 68 15.95 -16.65 -4.95
CA ASP A 68 16.49 -17.81 -5.64
C ASP A 68 18.00 -17.68 -5.54
N ASP A 69 18.63 -18.61 -4.84
CA ASP A 69 20.03 -18.70 -4.46
C ASP A 69 20.90 -18.90 -5.71
N SER A 70 20.84 -17.93 -6.61
CA SER A 70 21.89 -17.70 -7.57
C SER A 70 23.04 -17.06 -6.80
N GLU A 71 24.04 -17.89 -6.55
CA GLU A 71 25.30 -17.54 -5.89
C GLU A 71 25.89 -16.23 -6.43
N ASP A 72 26.50 -15.48 -5.52
CA ASP A 72 27.23 -14.21 -5.67
C ASP A 72 26.40 -12.91 -5.76
N GLY A 73 25.76 -12.55 -4.65
CA GLY A 73 25.59 -11.14 -4.32
C GLY A 73 26.97 -10.47 -4.21
N ARG A 74 27.43 -9.81 -5.28
CA ARG A 74 28.75 -9.17 -5.30
C ARG A 74 28.80 -7.99 -4.35
N GLN A 75 29.41 -8.20 -3.19
CA GLN A 75 29.57 -7.19 -2.17
C GLN A 75 30.56 -6.11 -2.63
N TYR A 76 30.16 -4.84 -2.50
CA TYR A 76 31.04 -3.71 -2.79
C TYR A 76 32.12 -3.62 -1.71
N THR A 77 33.36 -3.45 -2.16
CA THR A 77 34.55 -3.28 -1.32
C THR A 77 34.96 -1.81 -1.28
N GLN A 78 35.85 -1.41 -0.36
CA GLN A 78 36.27 -0.01 -0.22
C GLN A 78 37.00 0.55 -1.46
N ASP A 79 37.59 -0.31 -2.28
CA ASP A 79 38.24 0.02 -3.55
C ASP A 79 37.27 0.11 -4.73
N THR A 80 35.99 -0.25 -4.55
CA THR A 80 34.98 -0.12 -5.60
C THR A 80 34.75 1.36 -5.92
N THR A 81 35.00 1.75 -7.16
CA THR A 81 34.78 3.12 -7.62
C THR A 81 33.36 3.31 -8.18
N PHE A 82 32.94 4.58 -8.31
CA PHE A 82 31.67 4.91 -8.96
C PHE A 82 31.58 4.37 -10.41
N LYS A 83 32.71 4.29 -11.13
CA LYS A 83 32.75 3.73 -12.47
C LYS A 83 32.44 2.23 -12.46
N ASP A 84 32.98 1.51 -11.49
CA ASP A 84 32.78 0.08 -11.34
C ASP A 84 31.32 -0.22 -11.02
N VAL A 85 30.73 0.51 -10.05
CA VAL A 85 29.30 0.41 -9.73
C VAL A 85 28.44 0.70 -10.96
N ARG A 86 28.78 1.73 -11.75
CA ARG A 86 28.02 2.08 -12.96
C ARG A 86 28.06 0.95 -13.99
N VAL A 87 29.24 0.37 -14.27
CA VAL A 87 29.38 -0.73 -15.23
C VAL A 87 28.58 -1.94 -14.78
N GLN A 88 28.66 -2.30 -13.50
CA GLN A 88 27.90 -3.41 -12.94
C GLN A 88 26.39 -3.17 -13.01
N LEU A 89 25.93 -1.97 -12.67
CA LEU A 89 24.52 -1.61 -12.73
C LEU A 89 23.99 -1.69 -14.17
N MET A 90 24.74 -1.21 -15.16
CA MET A 90 24.34 -1.31 -16.56
C MET A 90 24.22 -2.78 -17.00
N LYS A 91 25.20 -3.62 -16.65
CA LYS A 91 25.15 -5.06 -16.93
C LYS A 91 23.92 -5.72 -16.28
N ALA A 92 23.65 -5.41 -15.01
CA ALA A 92 22.49 -5.94 -14.31
C ALA A 92 21.16 -5.52 -14.98
N PHE A 93 21.07 -4.28 -15.49
CA PHE A 93 19.89 -3.83 -16.26
C PHE A 93 19.77 -4.49 -17.63
N GLU A 94 20.89 -4.85 -18.29
CA GLU A 94 20.89 -5.60 -19.55
C GLU A 94 20.42 -7.04 -19.34
N ASP A 95 20.80 -7.66 -18.23
CA ASP A 95 20.41 -9.03 -17.86
C ASP A 95 18.97 -9.09 -17.31
N LEU A 96 18.33 -7.95 -17.01
CA LEU A 96 17.00 -7.90 -16.42
C LEU A 96 15.91 -8.25 -17.44
N THR A 97 15.23 -9.39 -17.21
CA THR A 97 14.16 -9.85 -18.11
C THR A 97 12.76 -9.35 -17.67
N PRO A 98 11.82 -9.14 -18.62
CA PRO A 98 10.43 -8.83 -18.28
C PRO A 98 9.75 -9.91 -17.43
N SER A 99 10.12 -11.17 -17.61
CA SER A 99 9.64 -12.30 -16.80
C SER A 99 10.03 -12.18 -15.33
N SER A 100 11.26 -11.74 -15.04
CA SER A 100 11.72 -11.50 -13.67
C SER A 100 10.89 -10.40 -13.00
N ILE A 101 10.67 -9.27 -13.70
CA ILE A 101 9.84 -8.17 -13.20
C ILE A 101 8.40 -8.65 -12.94
N LYS A 102 7.82 -9.39 -13.88
CA LYS A 102 6.47 -9.96 -13.74
C LYS A 102 6.40 -10.92 -12.54
N GLY A 103 7.44 -11.72 -12.33
CA GLY A 103 7.58 -12.62 -11.18
C GLY A 103 7.56 -11.87 -9.85
N CYS A 104 8.30 -10.77 -9.73
CA CYS A 104 8.29 -9.91 -8.55
C CYS A 104 6.90 -9.36 -8.23
N ILE A 105 6.17 -8.88 -9.25
CA ILE A 105 4.80 -8.36 -9.07
C ILE A 105 3.87 -9.47 -8.56
N HIS A 106 3.94 -10.68 -9.12
CA HIS A 106 3.13 -11.80 -8.65
C HIS A 106 3.48 -12.24 -7.22
N LYS A 107 4.77 -12.17 -6.83
CA LYS A 107 5.18 -12.45 -5.45
C LYS A 107 4.53 -11.43 -4.50
N ALA A 108 4.59 -10.14 -4.82
CA ALA A 108 3.94 -9.10 -4.03
C ALA A 108 2.41 -9.29 -3.95
N ASP A 109 1.77 -9.62 -5.07
CA ASP A 109 0.32 -9.90 -5.11
C ASP A 109 -0.07 -11.09 -4.24
N ARG A 110 0.73 -12.17 -4.24
CA ARG A 110 0.51 -13.32 -3.36
C ARG A 110 0.57 -12.93 -1.88
N GLN A 111 1.54 -12.11 -1.48
CA GLN A 111 1.66 -11.67 -0.09
C GLN A 111 0.48 -10.76 0.30
N LEU A 112 0.07 -9.86 -0.59
CA LEU A 112 -1.09 -8.99 -0.36
C LEU A 112 -2.37 -9.81 -0.17
N ASN A 113 -2.59 -10.84 -0.98
CA ASN A 113 -3.75 -11.73 -0.86
C ASN A 113 -3.74 -12.54 0.43
N LYS A 114 -2.57 -13.02 0.88
CA LYS A 114 -2.44 -13.68 2.20
C LYS A 114 -2.82 -12.74 3.34
N LEU A 115 -2.31 -11.51 3.32
CA LEU A 115 -2.64 -10.51 4.34
C LEU A 115 -4.13 -10.15 4.31
N ALA A 116 -4.73 -10.04 3.12
CA ALA A 116 -6.15 -9.77 2.98
C ALA A 116 -7.02 -10.89 3.57
N ALA A 117 -6.63 -12.16 3.40
CA ALA A 117 -7.31 -13.30 4.02
C ALA A 117 -7.20 -13.25 5.55
N TYR A 118 -5.99 -13.01 6.08
CA TYR A 118 -5.77 -12.85 7.52
C TYR A 118 -6.64 -11.75 8.14
N ASN A 119 -6.69 -10.57 7.52
CA ASN A 119 -7.51 -9.46 8.00
C ASN A 119 -9.01 -9.79 8.01
N LYS A 120 -9.49 -10.62 7.08
CA LYS A 120 -10.89 -11.06 7.03
C LYS A 120 -11.21 -12.00 8.20
N GLU A 121 -10.33 -12.96 8.47
CA GLU A 121 -10.49 -13.93 9.56
C GLU A 121 -10.50 -13.28 10.96
N GLN A 122 -9.79 -12.17 11.14
CA GLN A 122 -9.78 -11.42 12.41
C GLN A 122 -11.07 -10.59 12.65
N HIS A 123 -11.79 -10.20 11.60
CA HIS A 123 -12.99 -9.34 11.71
C HIS A 123 -14.31 -10.10 11.87
N GLU A 124 -14.34 -11.43 11.65
CA GLU A 124 -15.53 -12.27 11.87
C GLU A 124 -15.68 -12.76 13.33
N GLY A 125 -14.72 -12.45 14.22
CA GLY A 125 -14.75 -12.85 15.63
C GLY A 125 -15.36 -11.84 16.62
N ASP A 126 -15.88 -10.70 16.16
CA ASP A 126 -16.33 -9.58 17.03
C ASP A 126 -17.82 -9.21 16.83
N ALA A 127 -18.61 -10.12 16.26
CA ALA A 127 -20.06 -9.97 16.09
C ALA A 127 -20.84 -11.15 16.73
N SER A 128 -20.69 -11.32 18.05
CA SER A 128 -21.57 -12.12 18.92
C SER A 128 -21.36 -11.64 20.36
N ASP A 129 -22.30 -11.16 21.16
CA ASP A 129 -23.76 -11.16 21.11
C ASP A 129 -24.23 -9.84 21.75
N SER A 130 -25.15 -9.14 21.09
CA SER A 130 -26.04 -8.22 21.78
C SER A 130 -27.45 -8.71 21.50
N ASP A 131 -27.81 -9.80 22.17
CA ASP A 131 -29.18 -10.30 22.22
C ASP A 131 -30.01 -9.28 22.99
N SER A 132 -30.62 -8.37 22.23
CA SER A 132 -31.74 -7.58 22.69
C SER A 132 -32.95 -8.52 22.83
N ASP A 133 -33.06 -9.19 23.98
CA ASP A 133 -34.27 -9.94 24.27
C ASP A 133 -35.42 -9.00 24.65
N CYS A 134 -36.45 -9.12 23.82
CA CYS A 134 -37.72 -8.43 23.88
C CYS A 134 -38.50 -8.75 25.16
N SER A 135 -39.28 -7.76 25.56
CA SER A 135 -40.18 -7.78 26.71
C SER A 135 -41.21 -8.90 26.62
N ASP A 136 -41.44 -9.60 27.73
CA ASP A 136 -42.74 -10.18 28.06
C ASP A 136 -42.86 -10.39 29.57
N ASN A 137 -43.69 -9.58 30.24
CA ASN A 137 -44.31 -10.00 31.48
C ASN A 137 -45.78 -9.62 31.46
N SER A 138 -46.57 -10.47 30.83
CA SER A 138 -48.03 -10.48 30.98
C SER A 138 -48.42 -11.35 32.18
N SER A 139 -48.89 -10.74 33.24
CA SER A 139 -49.97 -11.25 34.10
C SER A 139 -50.31 -10.16 35.12
N SER A 140 -51.53 -9.90 35.56
CA SER A 140 -52.89 -10.24 35.14
C SER A 140 -53.74 -9.44 36.14
N SER A 141 -54.76 -8.74 35.63
CA SER A 141 -56.02 -8.38 36.29
C SER A 141 -55.99 -7.84 37.73
N ASN A 142 -56.67 -6.72 37.98
CA ASN A 142 -57.91 -6.79 38.76
C ASN A 142 -58.75 -5.52 38.59
N ASP A 143 -60.00 -5.82 38.29
CA ASP A 143 -61.20 -5.00 38.23
C ASP A 143 -61.43 -4.22 39.53
N SER A 144 -61.94 -2.99 39.43
CA SER A 144 -62.99 -2.46 40.33
C SER A 144 -63.45 -1.06 39.89
N SER A 145 -64.71 -1.05 39.43
CA SER A 145 -65.64 0.07 39.23
C SER A 145 -65.50 1.24 40.21
N SER A 146 -65.65 2.49 39.72
CA SER A 146 -66.84 3.31 40.03
C SER A 146 -66.81 4.68 39.31
N SER A 147 -67.97 5.05 38.73
CA SER A 147 -68.65 6.37 38.72
C SER A 147 -67.81 7.63 39.01
N GLU A 148 -67.95 8.78 38.34
CA GLU A 148 -69.17 9.46 37.90
C GLU A 148 -68.83 10.69 37.02
N SER A 149 -69.86 11.21 36.36
CA SER A 149 -70.02 12.52 35.67
C SER A 149 -69.30 13.68 36.40
N VAL A 150 -68.90 14.80 35.79
CA VAL A 150 -69.80 15.81 35.19
C VAL A 150 -69.03 16.76 34.26
N MET A 151 -69.83 17.38 33.39
CA MET A 151 -69.59 18.45 32.41
C MET A 151 -68.74 19.63 32.89
#